data_AF-A0A3L7Q389-F1
#
_entry.id   AF-A0A3L7Q389-F1
#
_cell.length_a   1.000
_cell.length_b   1.000
_cell.length_c   1.000
_cell.angle_alpha   90.00
_cell.angle_beta   90.00
_cell.angle_gamma   90.00
#
_symmetry.space_group_name_H-M   'P 1'
#
loop_
_entity.id
_entity.type
_entity.pdbx_description
1 polymer ?
#
loop_
_entity_poly.entity_id
_entity_poly.type
_entity_poly.pdbx_seq_one_letter_code
_entity_poly.pdbx_strand_id
1 'polypeptide(L)'
;MAVVAGRGSGAGRSLADRPGPRLLAAIGSAIAAITLACAVVLVVRRMQVTFDTSVNASVAAVIVGILLVAVVDAASSDVGPGTRTLQRGAVRLGLALALAATLPGPAALLASPSQPLRVVATVGAVAAAVLTLVAPVAPSLGWFVGSSPHRHAGLRDRDRFADATSAQGRRRRKQAVRRMRSATPPPVQEAPPRGPETLADAVSAPENVSAAVVPGILQQRFERYVLPDERMECIRGTLHLAVVSGSRLVTGHVGFCPPFHHLPQVEVGTRCEEVEATIVAAEVLPWGARIECRLDEPADETILIPVDVFARAPLPAIDDPPASPLR
;
A
#
# COMPACT_ATOMS: atom_id res chain seq x y z
N MET A 1 7.54 -82.14 26.49
CA MET A 1 7.56 -80.65 26.61
C MET A 1 7.11 -80.07 25.28
N ALA A 2 5.88 -79.55 25.24
CA ALA A 2 5.27 -78.95 24.06
C ALA A 2 5.13 -77.45 24.30
N VAL A 3 5.67 -76.63 23.41
CA VAL A 3 5.53 -75.16 23.44
C VAL A 3 4.58 -74.78 22.32
N VAL A 4 3.39 -74.33 22.71
CA VAL A 4 2.30 -73.88 21.83
C VAL A 4 2.57 -72.42 21.47
N ALA A 5 2.84 -72.17 20.18
CA ALA A 5 2.97 -70.82 19.63
C ALA A 5 1.58 -70.29 19.23
N GLY A 6 1.05 -69.35 20.03
CA GLY A 6 -0.20 -68.65 19.76
C GLY A 6 -0.05 -67.65 18.61
N ARG A 7 -0.62 -67.99 17.44
CA ARG A 7 -0.66 -67.13 16.25
C ARG A 7 -1.87 -66.18 16.39
N GLY A 8 -1.62 -64.98 16.91
CA GLY A 8 -2.63 -63.92 17.00
C GLY A 8 -3.03 -63.43 15.61
N SER A 9 -4.20 -63.85 15.15
CA SER A 9 -4.88 -63.33 13.96
C SER A 9 -5.37 -61.91 14.26
N GLY A 10 -4.50 -60.93 14.04
CA GLY A 10 -4.88 -59.52 14.05
C GLY A 10 -5.75 -59.24 12.83
N ALA A 11 -7.07 -59.18 13.05
CA ALA A 11 -8.04 -58.73 12.07
C ALA A 11 -7.63 -57.33 11.56
N GLY A 12 -6.97 -57.30 10.40
CA GLY A 12 -6.68 -56.08 9.66
C GLY A 12 -7.99 -55.43 9.26
N ARG A 13 -8.49 -54.53 10.12
CA ARG A 13 -9.58 -53.63 9.77
C ARG A 13 -9.11 -52.82 8.57
N SER A 14 -9.65 -53.19 7.41
CA SER A 14 -9.42 -52.57 6.12
C SER A 14 -9.54 -51.05 6.26
N LEU A 15 -8.42 -50.36 6.11
CA LEU A 15 -8.36 -48.89 6.08
C LEU A 15 -9.05 -48.29 4.84
N ALA A 16 -9.63 -49.13 3.97
CA ALA A 16 -10.19 -48.77 2.69
C ALA A 16 -11.55 -48.05 2.76
N ASP A 17 -12.22 -48.04 3.92
CA ASP A 17 -13.58 -47.48 4.05
C ASP A 17 -13.64 -46.09 4.71
N ARG A 18 -12.52 -45.36 4.74
CA ARG A 18 -12.59 -43.96 5.19
C ARG A 18 -13.32 -43.11 4.14
N PRO A 19 -14.47 -42.47 4.45
CA PRO A 19 -15.21 -41.61 3.52
C PRO A 19 -14.48 -40.29 3.18
N GLY A 20 -13.22 -40.12 3.60
CA GLY A 20 -12.44 -38.89 3.49
C GLY A 20 -12.20 -38.34 2.07
N PRO A 21 -11.88 -39.15 1.04
CA PRO A 21 -11.39 -38.59 -0.22
C PRO A 21 -12.49 -37.93 -1.06
N ARG A 22 -13.73 -38.44 -1.01
CA ARG A 22 -14.86 -37.84 -1.74
C ARG A 22 -15.32 -36.53 -1.11
N LEU A 23 -15.33 -36.46 0.23
CA LEU A 23 -15.68 -35.24 0.96
C LEU A 23 -14.66 -34.13 0.68
N LEU A 24 -13.36 -34.45 0.71
CA LEU A 24 -12.29 -33.48 0.40
C LEU A 24 -12.38 -32.97 -1.04
N ALA A 25 -12.67 -33.84 -2.00
CA ALA A 25 -12.86 -33.44 -3.39
C ALA A 25 -14.06 -32.50 -3.58
N ALA A 26 -15.19 -32.78 -2.89
CA ALA A 26 -16.38 -31.93 -2.93
C ALA A 26 -16.16 -30.57 -2.27
N ILE A 27 -15.42 -30.52 -1.16
CA ILE A 27 -15.03 -29.25 -0.52
C ILE A 27 -14.13 -28.44 -1.46
N GLY A 28 -13.17 -29.09 -2.11
CA GLY A 28 -12.27 -28.44 -3.07
C GLY A 28 -13.00 -27.84 -4.27
N SER A 29 -14.00 -28.53 -4.84
CA SER A 29 -14.79 -27.99 -5.96
C SER A 29 -15.69 -26.82 -5.53
N ALA A 30 -16.29 -26.90 -4.33
CA ALA A 30 -17.12 -25.82 -3.80
C ALA A 30 -16.30 -24.53 -3.57
N ILE A 31 -15.09 -24.64 -2.98
CA ILE A 31 -14.20 -23.49 -2.78
C ILE A 31 -13.81 -22.87 -4.13
N ALA A 32 -13.47 -23.69 -5.13
CA ALA A 32 -13.11 -23.19 -6.46
C ALA A 32 -14.27 -22.42 -7.11
N ALA A 33 -15.50 -22.94 -7.03
CA ALA A 33 -16.69 -22.28 -7.58
C ALA A 33 -17.01 -20.95 -6.86
N ILE A 34 -16.91 -20.91 -5.53
CA ILE A 34 -17.12 -19.68 -4.74
C ILE A 34 -16.07 -18.63 -5.10
N THR A 35 -14.81 -19.03 -5.25
CA THR A 35 -13.71 -18.13 -5.62
C THR A 35 -13.92 -17.54 -7.01
N LEU A 36 -14.36 -18.35 -7.98
CA LEU A 36 -14.70 -17.90 -9.33
C LEU A 36 -15.88 -16.91 -9.31
N ALA A 37 -16.95 -17.23 -8.58
CA ALA A 37 -18.11 -16.36 -8.46
C ALA A 37 -17.75 -15.00 -7.82
N CYS A 38 -16.96 -14.99 -6.75
CA CYS A 38 -16.43 -13.76 -6.16
C CYS A 38 -15.59 -12.95 -7.16
N ALA A 39 -14.71 -13.60 -7.92
CA ALA A 39 -13.90 -12.92 -8.93
C ALA A 39 -14.78 -12.27 -10.01
N VAL A 40 -15.81 -12.95 -10.50
CA VAL A 40 -16.75 -12.41 -11.49
C VAL A 40 -17.53 -11.21 -10.92
N VAL A 41 -18.01 -11.30 -9.68
CA VAL A 41 -18.71 -10.19 -9.02
C VAL A 41 -17.79 -8.97 -8.88
N LEU A 42 -16.52 -9.17 -8.50
CA LEU A 42 -15.55 -8.07 -8.41
C LEU A 42 -15.27 -7.42 -9.77
N VAL A 43 -15.17 -8.21 -10.84
CA VAL A 43 -15.00 -7.70 -12.22
C VAL A 43 -16.21 -6.88 -12.65
N VAL A 44 -17.42 -7.42 -12.48
CA VAL A 44 -18.68 -6.72 -12.85
C VAL A 44 -18.83 -5.43 -12.05
N ARG A 45 -18.56 -5.47 -10.74
CA ARG A 45 -18.68 -4.29 -9.89
C ARG A 45 -17.64 -3.22 -10.22
N ARG A 46 -16.42 -3.62 -10.64
CA ARG A 46 -15.39 -2.71 -11.12
C ARG A 46 -15.73 -2.05 -12.45
N MET A 47 -16.46 -2.75 -13.33
CA MET A 47 -16.97 -2.17 -14.58
C MET A 47 -18.06 -1.11 -14.34
N GLN A 48 -18.77 -1.20 -13.21
CA GLN A 48 -19.88 -0.29 -12.88
C GLN A 48 -19.47 0.92 -12.03
N VAL A 49 -18.39 0.82 -11.24
CA VAL A 49 -18.00 1.86 -10.28
C VAL A 49 -16.47 1.97 -10.20
N THR A 50 -15.94 3.18 -10.42
CA THR A 50 -14.54 3.51 -10.13
C THR A 50 -14.32 3.51 -8.62
N PHE A 51 -13.68 2.45 -8.10
CA PHE A 51 -13.28 2.41 -6.69
C PHE A 51 -11.92 3.09 -6.49
N ASP A 52 -11.89 4.08 -5.61
CA ASP A 52 -10.67 4.44 -4.87
C ASP A 52 -10.37 3.32 -3.87
N THR A 53 -9.77 2.24 -4.36
CA THR A 53 -9.23 1.22 -3.47
C THR A 53 -7.97 1.79 -2.83
N SER A 54 -8.01 1.99 -1.51
CA SER A 54 -6.81 2.30 -0.74
C SER A 54 -5.77 1.21 -1.02
N VAL A 55 -4.51 1.62 -1.15
CA VAL A 55 -3.39 0.71 -1.50
C VAL A 55 -3.38 -0.53 -0.59
N ASN A 56 -3.74 -0.35 0.68
CA ASN A 56 -3.80 -1.41 1.69
C ASN A 56 -4.83 -2.52 1.35
N ALA A 57 -6.00 -2.16 0.83
CA ALA A 57 -7.03 -3.14 0.47
C ALA A 57 -6.60 -4.00 -0.72
N SER A 58 -5.91 -3.40 -1.70
CA SER A 58 -5.38 -4.12 -2.86
C SER A 58 -4.29 -5.14 -2.47
N VAL A 59 -3.39 -4.75 -1.57
CA VAL A 59 -2.32 -5.63 -1.06
C VAL A 59 -2.90 -6.80 -0.27
N ALA A 60 -3.88 -6.55 0.60
CA ALA A 60 -4.55 -7.60 1.36
C ALA A 60 -5.24 -8.63 0.44
N ALA A 61 -5.92 -8.17 -0.61
CA ALA A 61 -6.58 -9.06 -1.58
C ALA A 61 -5.57 -9.95 -2.32
N VAL A 62 -4.40 -9.42 -2.72
CA VAL A 62 -3.33 -10.20 -3.35
C VAL A 62 -2.77 -11.26 -2.41
N ILE A 63 -2.51 -10.91 -1.15
CA ILE A 63 -2.00 -11.85 -0.14
C ILE A 63 -2.99 -13.00 0.09
N VAL A 64 -4.28 -12.68 0.25
CA VAL A 64 -5.34 -13.69 0.42
C VAL A 64 -5.45 -14.60 -0.81
N GLY A 65 -5.34 -14.04 -2.02
CA GLY A 65 -5.32 -14.81 -3.26
C GLY A 65 -4.17 -15.81 -3.33
N ILE A 66 -2.95 -15.37 -2.98
CA ILE A 66 -1.76 -16.25 -2.96
C ILE A 66 -1.91 -17.38 -1.94
N LEU A 67 -2.40 -17.09 -0.73
CA LEU A 67 -2.66 -18.09 0.31
C LEU A 67 -3.68 -19.14 -0.14
N LEU A 68 -4.76 -18.71 -0.80
CA LEU A 68 -5.77 -19.61 -1.36
C LEU A 68 -5.18 -20.57 -2.40
N VAL A 69 -4.33 -20.07 -3.31
CA VAL A 69 -3.65 -20.94 -4.29
C VAL A 69 -2.74 -21.94 -3.60
N ALA A 70 -1.97 -21.54 -2.59
CA ALA A 70 -1.09 -22.44 -1.84
C ALA A 70 -1.88 -23.55 -1.13
N VAL A 71 -3.03 -23.23 -0.53
CA VAL A 71 -3.90 -24.21 0.14
C VAL A 71 -4.49 -25.20 -0.88
N VAL A 72 -4.95 -24.72 -2.04
CA VAL A 72 -5.47 -25.62 -3.08
C VAL A 72 -4.38 -26.52 -3.65
N ASP A 73 -3.17 -25.99 -3.88
CA ASP A 73 -2.08 -26.81 -4.40
C ASP A 73 -1.66 -27.90 -3.39
N ALA A 74 -1.63 -27.56 -2.10
CA ALA A 74 -1.40 -28.51 -1.01
C ALA A 74 -2.51 -29.57 -0.93
N ALA A 75 -3.78 -29.20 -1.07
CA ALA A 75 -4.90 -30.14 -1.05
C ALA A 75 -4.94 -31.05 -2.30
N SER A 76 -4.39 -30.58 -3.42
CA SER A 76 -4.37 -31.33 -4.69
C SER A 76 -3.33 -32.45 -4.73
N SER A 77 -2.40 -32.52 -3.77
CA SER A 77 -1.34 -33.54 -3.73
C SER A 77 -1.86 -34.97 -3.56
N ASP A 78 -3.08 -35.12 -3.07
CA ASP A 78 -3.67 -36.42 -2.72
C ASP A 78 -4.68 -36.93 -3.76
N VAL A 79 -5.04 -36.10 -4.74
CA VAL A 79 -6.06 -36.43 -5.74
C VAL A 79 -5.42 -37.14 -6.95
N GLY A 80 -6.11 -38.03 -7.65
CA GLY A 80 -5.58 -38.72 -8.83
C GLY A 80 -5.13 -37.76 -9.97
N PRO A 81 -4.22 -38.20 -10.87
CA PRO A 81 -3.55 -37.33 -11.85
C PRO A 81 -4.51 -36.66 -12.85
N GLY A 82 -5.65 -37.27 -13.17
CA GLY A 82 -6.60 -36.74 -14.17
C GLY A 82 -7.40 -35.52 -13.72
N THR A 83 -7.71 -35.40 -12.42
CA THR A 83 -8.50 -34.26 -11.89
C THR A 83 -7.62 -33.11 -11.40
N ARG A 84 -6.33 -33.36 -11.15
CA ARG A 84 -5.36 -32.32 -10.74
C ARG A 84 -5.21 -31.20 -11.78
N THR A 85 -5.17 -31.54 -13.06
CA THR A 85 -4.95 -30.55 -14.14
C THR A 85 -6.11 -29.57 -14.25
N LEU A 86 -7.35 -30.07 -14.21
CA LEU A 86 -8.55 -29.23 -14.25
C LEU A 86 -8.67 -28.32 -13.03
N GLN A 87 -8.45 -28.84 -11.81
CA GLN A 87 -8.51 -28.02 -10.58
C GLN A 87 -7.42 -26.95 -10.55
N ARG A 88 -6.18 -27.30 -10.92
CA ARG A 88 -5.08 -26.32 -10.98
C ARG A 88 -5.34 -25.24 -12.04
N GLY A 89 -5.86 -25.62 -13.21
CA GLY A 89 -6.21 -24.68 -14.26
C GLY A 89 -7.27 -23.67 -13.81
N ALA A 90 -8.35 -24.14 -13.20
CA ALA A 90 -9.43 -23.28 -12.73
C ALA A 90 -8.98 -22.27 -11.66
N VAL A 91 -8.18 -22.70 -10.68
CA VAL A 91 -7.70 -21.80 -9.61
C VAL A 91 -6.69 -20.78 -10.13
N ARG A 92 -5.82 -21.16 -11.07
CA ARG A 92 -4.89 -20.22 -11.70
C ARG A 92 -5.60 -19.21 -12.59
N LEU A 93 -6.62 -19.64 -13.33
CA LEU A 93 -7.46 -18.75 -14.13
C LEU A 93 -8.20 -17.75 -13.23
N GLY A 94 -8.77 -18.22 -12.11
CA GLY A 94 -9.42 -17.36 -11.12
C GLY A 94 -8.47 -16.31 -10.52
N LEU A 95 -7.25 -16.71 -10.14
CA LEU A 95 -6.24 -15.77 -9.64
C LEU A 95 -5.82 -14.76 -10.73
N ALA A 96 -5.61 -15.21 -11.96
CA ALA A 96 -5.25 -14.33 -13.07
C ALA A 96 -6.35 -13.30 -13.35
N LEU A 97 -7.62 -13.72 -13.34
CA LEU A 97 -8.77 -12.82 -13.49
C LEU A 97 -8.88 -11.84 -12.32
N ALA A 98 -8.61 -12.28 -11.08
CA ALA A 98 -8.62 -11.40 -9.91
C ALA A 98 -7.48 -10.36 -9.96
N LEU A 99 -6.29 -10.74 -10.44
CA LEU A 99 -5.16 -9.83 -10.62
C LEU A 99 -5.38 -8.84 -11.76
N ALA A 100 -5.93 -9.29 -12.90
CA ALA A 100 -6.41 -8.39 -13.95
C ALA A 100 -7.49 -7.44 -13.39
N ALA A 101 -8.34 -8.00 -12.54
CA ALA A 101 -9.30 -7.37 -11.63
C ALA A 101 -8.79 -6.18 -10.83
N THR A 102 -7.52 -6.17 -10.44
CA THR A 102 -6.93 -5.15 -9.55
C THR A 102 -6.05 -4.16 -10.29
N LEU A 103 -5.48 -4.53 -11.45
CA LEU A 103 -4.62 -3.66 -12.27
C LEU A 103 -5.38 -2.41 -12.76
N PRO A 104 -4.83 -1.19 -12.61
CA PRO A 104 -5.39 0.04 -13.19
C PRO A 104 -5.66 -0.14 -14.68
N GLY A 105 -6.80 0.36 -15.16
CA GLY A 105 -7.11 0.31 -16.58
C GLY A 105 -6.05 1.05 -17.42
N PRO A 106 -5.81 0.65 -18.68
CA PRO A 106 -4.78 1.26 -19.53
C PRO A 106 -5.00 2.77 -19.72
N ALA A 107 -6.24 3.24 -19.70
CA ALA A 107 -6.56 4.67 -19.75
C ALA A 107 -6.03 5.46 -18.54
N ALA A 108 -6.06 4.86 -17.34
CA ALA A 108 -5.55 5.50 -16.12
C ALA A 108 -4.01 5.59 -16.10
N LEU A 109 -3.32 4.67 -16.78
CA LEU A 109 -1.86 4.72 -16.93
C LEU A 109 -1.41 5.82 -17.89
N LEU A 110 -2.23 6.17 -18.88
CA LEU A 110 -1.93 7.24 -19.85
C LEU A 110 -2.20 8.65 -19.29
N ALA A 111 -3.10 8.77 -18.31
CA ALA A 111 -3.51 10.07 -17.76
C ALA A 111 -2.55 10.66 -16.71
N SER A 112 -1.61 9.89 -16.15
CA SER A 112 -0.74 10.37 -15.06
C SER A 112 0.72 9.89 -15.21
N PRO A 113 1.55 10.61 -16.00
CA PRO A 113 2.95 10.23 -16.24
C PRO A 113 3.90 10.47 -15.06
N SER A 114 3.44 11.09 -13.96
CA SER A 114 4.33 11.56 -12.88
C SER A 114 4.60 10.56 -11.76
N GLN A 115 4.07 9.33 -11.80
CA GLN A 115 4.26 8.34 -10.73
C GLN A 115 5.00 7.06 -11.20
N PRO A 116 6.35 7.06 -11.25
CA PRO A 116 7.13 5.92 -11.73
C PRO A 116 6.93 4.65 -10.87
N LEU A 117 6.62 4.81 -9.58
CA LEU A 117 6.34 3.70 -8.66
C LEU A 117 5.08 2.91 -9.05
N ARG A 118 4.05 3.56 -9.61
CA ARG A 118 2.83 2.85 -10.04
C ARG A 118 3.08 1.97 -11.26
N VAL A 119 3.90 2.45 -12.19
CA VAL A 119 4.29 1.69 -13.39
C VAL A 119 5.12 0.45 -13.01
N VAL A 120 6.05 0.58 -12.07
CA VAL A 120 6.84 -0.56 -11.59
C VAL A 120 5.95 -1.59 -10.89
N ALA A 121 4.98 -1.15 -10.08
CA ALA A 121 4.05 -2.05 -9.40
C ALA A 121 3.12 -2.79 -10.38
N THR A 122 2.60 -2.12 -11.41
CA THR A 122 1.75 -2.75 -12.42
C THR A 122 2.52 -3.73 -13.29
N VAL A 123 3.71 -3.36 -13.76
CA VAL A 123 4.59 -4.26 -14.53
C VAL A 123 4.99 -5.48 -13.69
N GLY A 124 5.33 -5.28 -12.40
CA GLY A 124 5.65 -6.37 -11.48
C GLY A 124 4.47 -7.34 -11.27
N ALA A 125 3.25 -6.81 -11.10
CA ALA A 125 2.05 -7.63 -10.95
C ALA A 125 1.70 -8.42 -12.22
N VAL A 126 1.83 -7.80 -13.41
CA VAL A 126 1.64 -8.48 -14.70
C VAL A 126 2.69 -9.58 -14.89
N ALA A 127 3.96 -9.28 -14.62
CA ALA A 127 5.04 -10.25 -14.74
C ALA A 127 4.84 -11.44 -13.79
N ALA A 128 4.42 -11.20 -12.54
CA ALA A 128 4.10 -12.27 -11.59
C ALA A 128 2.92 -13.13 -12.05
N ALA A 129 1.85 -12.51 -12.58
CA ALA A 129 0.71 -13.22 -13.13
C ALA A 129 1.11 -14.12 -14.32
N VAL A 130 1.90 -13.59 -15.25
CA VAL A 130 2.44 -14.35 -16.39
C VAL A 130 3.33 -15.50 -15.90
N LEU A 131 4.21 -15.26 -14.91
CA LEU A 131 5.07 -16.31 -14.36
C LEU A 131 4.25 -17.45 -13.74
N THR A 132 3.18 -17.14 -13.01
CA THR A 132 2.29 -18.16 -12.42
C THR A 132 1.50 -18.96 -13.46
N LEU A 133 1.19 -18.36 -14.61
CA LEU A 133 0.56 -19.02 -15.75
C LEU A 133 1.54 -19.94 -16.51
N VAL A 134 2.80 -19.54 -16.66
CA VAL A 134 3.81 -20.24 -17.49
C VAL A 134 4.61 -21.31 -16.72
N ALA A 135 4.74 -21.17 -15.39
CA ALA A 135 5.50 -22.12 -14.55
C ALA A 135 5.13 -23.62 -14.67
N PRO A 136 3.88 -24.06 -14.96
CA PRO A 136 3.55 -25.48 -15.01
C PRO A 136 3.84 -26.13 -16.38
N VAL A 137 4.21 -25.35 -17.41
CA VAL A 137 4.51 -25.87 -18.77
C VAL A 137 5.99 -26.22 -18.93
N ALA A 138 6.85 -25.68 -18.08
CA ALA A 138 8.29 -25.94 -18.09
C ALA A 138 8.69 -27.43 -17.90
N PRO A 139 8.03 -28.26 -17.06
CA PRO A 139 8.42 -29.66 -16.94
C PRO A 139 7.94 -30.56 -18.10
N SER A 140 7.08 -30.08 -19.01
CA SER A 140 6.63 -30.86 -20.18
C SER A 140 7.39 -30.55 -21.47
N LEU A 141 8.07 -29.40 -21.57
CA LEU A 141 9.10 -29.18 -22.58
C LEU A 141 10.44 -29.68 -22.02
N GLY A 142 10.81 -30.91 -22.37
CA GLY A 142 11.99 -31.63 -21.86
C GLY A 142 13.35 -31.00 -22.20
N TRP A 143 13.60 -29.79 -21.74
CA TRP A 143 14.89 -29.10 -21.85
C TRP A 143 15.59 -29.09 -20.50
N PHE A 144 16.50 -30.05 -20.34
CA PHE A 144 17.67 -30.07 -19.45
C PHE A 144 17.49 -29.76 -17.95
N VAL A 145 17.55 -30.81 -17.12
CA VAL A 145 18.81 -31.20 -16.45
C VAL A 145 18.73 -32.72 -16.20
N GLY A 146 19.71 -33.45 -16.73
CA GLY A 146 19.83 -34.88 -16.47
C GLY A 146 20.03 -35.17 -14.99
N SER A 147 19.15 -35.98 -14.41
CA SER A 147 19.44 -36.68 -13.17
C SER A 147 19.00 -38.13 -13.31
N SER A 148 20.04 -38.97 -13.35
CA SER A 148 20.07 -40.42 -13.47
C SER A 148 19.13 -41.16 -12.49
N PRO A 149 18.47 -42.26 -12.90
CA PRO A 149 17.63 -43.06 -12.01
C PRO A 149 18.45 -44.17 -11.37
N HIS A 150 19.11 -43.92 -10.23
CA HIS A 150 19.62 -44.99 -9.37
C HIS A 150 19.78 -44.52 -7.92
N ARG A 151 18.86 -44.96 -7.04
CA ARG A 151 19.15 -45.79 -5.85
C ARG A 151 18.08 -45.61 -4.77
N HIS A 152 17.41 -46.72 -4.50
CA HIS A 152 16.97 -47.08 -3.16
C HIS A 152 18.19 -47.12 -2.22
N ALA A 153 18.15 -46.38 -1.10
CA ALA A 153 18.65 -46.76 0.23
C ALA A 153 18.78 -45.52 1.12
N GLY A 154 18.27 -45.61 2.35
CA GLY A 154 18.79 -44.84 3.48
C GLY A 154 17.91 -43.73 4.03
N LEU A 155 16.84 -44.08 4.74
CA LEU A 155 16.36 -43.28 5.88
C LEU A 155 17.45 -43.32 6.96
N ARG A 156 18.35 -42.32 7.02
CA ARG A 156 19.21 -41.99 8.19
C ARG A 156 20.12 -40.79 7.89
N ASP A 157 19.58 -39.61 7.57
CA ASP A 157 20.41 -38.38 7.63
C ASP A 157 19.57 -37.09 7.72
N ARG A 158 18.49 -37.10 8.50
CA ARG A 158 17.61 -35.92 8.66
C ARG A 158 18.06 -34.96 9.78
N ASP A 159 19.04 -35.36 10.59
CA ASP A 159 19.50 -34.56 11.74
C ASP A 159 20.75 -33.70 11.43
N ARG A 160 21.48 -33.95 10.33
CA ARG A 160 22.68 -33.15 10.00
C ARG A 160 22.40 -31.83 9.28
N PHE A 161 21.20 -31.63 8.73
CA PHE A 161 20.87 -30.40 8.01
C PHE A 161 20.36 -29.26 8.91
N ALA A 162 19.97 -29.57 10.15
CA ALA A 162 19.54 -28.55 11.11
C ALA A 162 20.70 -27.73 11.69
N ASP A 163 21.90 -28.31 11.78
CA ASP A 163 23.06 -27.61 12.37
C ASP A 163 23.79 -26.68 11.39
N ALA A 164 23.73 -26.96 10.08
CA ALA A 164 24.43 -26.17 9.06
C ALA A 164 23.82 -24.77 8.81
N THR A 165 22.51 -24.61 9.04
CA THR A 165 21.81 -23.32 8.80
C THR A 165 21.97 -22.32 9.94
N SER A 166 22.34 -22.77 11.16
CA SER A 166 22.55 -21.87 12.31
C SER A 166 23.91 -21.15 12.27
N ALA A 167 24.95 -21.78 11.71
CA ALA A 167 26.30 -21.23 11.63
C ALA A 167 26.42 -20.14 10.55
N GLN A 168 25.69 -20.26 9.44
CA GLN A 168 25.75 -19.31 8.33
C GLN A 168 24.99 -18.00 8.63
N GLY A 169 23.91 -18.06 9.41
CA GLY A 169 23.18 -16.88 9.87
C GLY A 169 23.97 -16.00 10.85
N ARG A 170 24.76 -16.61 11.75
CA ARG A 170 25.60 -15.85 12.71
C ARG A 170 26.76 -15.12 12.05
N ARG A 171 27.31 -15.64 10.94
CA ARG A 171 28.40 -14.97 10.21
C ARG A 171 27.93 -13.71 9.46
N ARG A 172 26.73 -13.74 8.86
CA ARG A 172 26.17 -12.57 8.15
C ARG A 172 25.84 -11.41 9.08
N ARG A 173 25.33 -11.69 10.29
CA ARG A 173 24.99 -10.64 11.27
C ARG A 173 26.24 -9.92 11.81
N LYS A 174 27.36 -10.63 12.02
CA LYS A 174 28.64 -10.00 12.42
C LYS A 174 29.28 -9.17 11.31
N GLN A 175 29.06 -9.52 10.04
CA GLN A 175 29.59 -8.79 8.89
C GLN A 175 28.82 -7.48 8.63
N ALA A 176 27.50 -7.46 8.85
CA ALA A 176 26.67 -6.26 8.74
C ALA A 176 27.02 -5.20 9.80
N VAL A 177 27.22 -5.61 11.06
CA VAL A 177 27.58 -4.69 12.16
C VAL A 177 28.98 -4.09 11.97
N ARG A 178 29.92 -4.84 11.36
CA ARG A 178 31.28 -4.33 11.08
C ARG A 178 31.31 -3.32 9.91
N ARG A 179 30.38 -3.42 8.95
CA ARG A 179 30.23 -2.42 7.87
C ARG A 179 29.61 -1.10 8.36
N MET A 180 28.70 -1.13 9.34
CA MET A 180 28.15 0.11 9.91
C MET A 180 29.16 0.89 10.76
N ARG A 181 30.16 0.24 11.36
CA ARG A 181 31.21 0.92 12.16
C ARG A 181 32.39 1.48 11.36
N SER A 182 32.42 1.29 10.03
CA SER A 182 33.52 1.74 9.16
C SER A 182 33.10 2.83 8.15
N ALA A 183 31.87 3.32 8.23
CA ALA A 183 31.46 4.49 7.48
C ALA A 183 32.01 5.74 8.16
N THR A 184 33.20 6.16 7.75
CA THR A 184 33.75 7.48 8.04
C THR A 184 32.75 8.53 7.53
N PRO A 185 32.28 9.47 8.38
CA PRO A 185 31.43 10.55 7.93
C PRO A 185 32.16 11.36 6.85
N PRO A 186 31.45 11.82 5.79
CA PRO A 186 32.06 12.68 4.79
C PRO A 186 32.64 13.92 5.49
N PRO A 187 33.83 14.42 5.07
CA PRO A 187 34.42 15.59 5.67
C PRO A 187 33.44 16.76 5.57
N VAL A 188 33.19 17.41 6.71
CA VAL A 188 32.45 18.67 6.78
C VAL A 188 33.21 19.66 5.90
N GLN A 189 32.64 20.00 4.75
CA GLN A 189 33.13 21.11 3.95
C GLN A 189 32.86 22.39 4.75
N GLU A 190 33.89 22.87 5.45
CA GLU A 190 33.92 24.22 6.00
C GLU A 190 33.66 25.20 4.85
N ALA A 191 32.50 25.86 4.92
CA ALA A 191 32.19 26.96 4.04
C ALA A 191 33.26 28.05 4.25
N PRO A 192 33.83 28.61 3.16
CA PRO A 192 34.87 29.62 3.26
C PRO A 192 34.38 30.82 4.07
N PRO A 193 35.24 31.41 4.91
CA PRO A 193 34.88 32.59 5.69
C PRO A 193 34.47 33.70 4.73
N ARG A 194 33.21 34.14 4.84
CA ARG A 194 32.74 35.37 4.20
C ARG A 194 33.60 36.50 4.74
N GLY A 195 34.43 37.08 3.87
CA GLY A 195 35.20 38.27 4.18
C GLY A 195 34.26 39.43 4.56
N PRO A 196 34.77 40.43 5.28
CA PRO A 196 34.03 41.64 5.60
C PRO A 196 33.80 42.43 4.31
N GLU A 197 32.72 42.14 3.60
CA GLU A 197 32.27 42.98 2.50
C GLU A 197 31.77 44.30 3.07
N THR A 198 32.46 45.33 2.60
CA THR A 198 32.39 46.73 2.93
C THR A 198 30.95 47.24 2.84
N LEU A 199 30.42 47.61 3.99
CA LEU A 199 29.07 48.13 4.19
C LEU A 199 29.08 49.65 3.97
N ALA A 200 29.40 50.08 2.76
CA ALA A 200 29.29 51.48 2.33
C ALA A 200 29.20 51.52 0.80
N ASP A 201 28.22 52.26 0.28
CA ASP A 201 28.08 52.65 -1.13
C ASP A 201 27.45 51.64 -2.10
N ALA A 202 26.18 51.28 -1.86
CA ALA A 202 25.24 50.96 -2.94
C ALA A 202 23.77 51.05 -2.47
N VAL A 203 23.33 52.20 -1.96
CA VAL A 203 21.89 52.53 -1.95
C VAL A 203 21.51 53.03 -3.33
N SER A 204 21.57 52.13 -4.32
CA SER A 204 20.76 52.28 -5.53
C SER A 204 19.42 51.66 -5.20
N ALA A 205 18.39 52.51 -5.14
CA ALA A 205 17.01 52.07 -5.02
C ALA A 205 16.79 50.90 -6.00
N PRO A 206 16.21 49.76 -5.56
CA PRO A 206 15.98 48.66 -6.47
C PRO A 206 15.09 49.18 -7.58
N GLU A 207 15.68 49.32 -8.77
CA GLU A 207 14.97 49.52 -10.00
C GLU A 207 13.87 48.48 -10.02
N ASN A 208 12.65 48.98 -10.18
CA ASN A 208 11.41 48.23 -10.20
C ASN A 208 11.48 47.26 -11.38
N VAL A 209 12.17 46.13 -11.19
CA VAL A 209 12.17 45.00 -12.11
C VAL A 209 10.74 44.53 -12.10
N SER A 210 9.98 45.05 -13.05
CA SER A 210 8.65 44.59 -13.44
C SER A 210 8.82 43.12 -13.81
N ALA A 211 8.77 42.27 -12.79
CA ALA A 211 8.69 40.83 -12.96
C ALA A 211 7.45 40.63 -13.80
N ALA A 212 7.66 40.15 -15.03
CA ALA A 212 6.58 39.81 -15.94
C ALA A 212 5.57 38.98 -15.15
N VAL A 213 4.38 39.54 -14.95
CA VAL A 213 3.29 38.90 -14.21
C VAL A 213 2.92 37.66 -15.00
N VAL A 214 3.49 36.52 -14.62
CA VAL A 214 3.03 35.22 -15.11
C VAL A 214 1.63 35.05 -14.53
N PRO A 215 0.58 34.93 -15.35
CA PRO A 215 -0.80 34.79 -14.86
C PRO A 215 -0.94 33.42 -14.18
N GLY A 216 -0.69 33.40 -12.87
CA GLY A 216 -0.98 32.26 -12.00
C GLY A 216 -2.32 32.43 -11.31
N ILE A 217 -3.06 31.34 -11.12
CA ILE A 217 -4.28 31.34 -10.30
C ILE A 217 -3.85 31.13 -8.84
N LEU A 218 -4.22 32.05 -7.96
CA LEU A 218 -3.96 31.96 -6.53
C LEU A 218 -4.75 30.80 -5.92
N GLN A 219 -4.09 29.67 -5.67
CA GLN A 219 -4.73 28.47 -5.13
C GLN A 219 -5.07 28.58 -3.64
N GLN A 220 -4.26 29.31 -2.88
CA GLN A 220 -4.41 29.41 -1.44
C GLN A 220 -3.88 30.75 -0.92
N ARG A 221 -4.58 31.32 0.07
CA ARG A 221 -4.12 32.48 0.83
C ARG A 221 -4.60 32.37 2.26
N PHE A 222 -3.69 32.47 3.21
CA PHE A 222 -3.99 32.43 4.64
C PHE A 222 -3.30 33.58 5.37
N GLU A 223 -3.99 34.15 6.34
CA GLU A 223 -3.54 35.22 7.21
C GLU A 223 -3.60 34.72 8.65
N ARG A 224 -2.53 34.93 9.40
CA ARG A 224 -2.42 34.56 10.81
C ARG A 224 -2.38 35.81 11.66
N TYR A 225 -3.15 35.82 12.73
CA TYR A 225 -3.22 36.94 13.66
C TYR A 225 -3.58 36.46 15.06
N VAL A 226 -3.43 37.36 16.04
CA VAL A 226 -3.80 37.14 17.43
C VAL A 226 -4.92 38.09 17.80
N LEU A 227 -5.97 37.58 18.41
CA LEU A 227 -7.03 38.37 19.04
C LEU A 227 -6.61 38.65 20.49
N PRO A 228 -6.24 39.90 20.85
CA PRO A 228 -5.67 40.22 22.16
C PRO A 228 -6.65 40.00 23.30
N ASP A 229 -7.92 40.36 23.11
CA ASP A 229 -8.94 40.35 24.15
C ASP A 229 -9.28 38.93 24.63
N GLU A 230 -9.25 37.96 23.72
CA GLU A 230 -9.58 36.57 23.99
C GLU A 230 -8.33 35.69 24.21
N ARG A 231 -7.12 36.26 24.02
CA ARG A 231 -5.85 35.50 23.93
C ARG A 231 -5.97 34.32 22.97
N MET A 232 -6.57 34.54 21.81
CA MET A 232 -6.77 33.52 20.78
C MET A 232 -5.82 33.75 19.62
N GLU A 233 -5.16 32.68 19.20
CA GLU A 233 -4.43 32.64 17.95
C GLU A 233 -5.38 32.20 16.84
N CYS A 234 -5.35 32.87 15.69
CA CYS A 234 -6.28 32.63 14.59
C CYS A 234 -5.54 32.55 13.25
N ILE A 235 -6.01 31.65 12.39
CA ILE A 235 -5.65 31.58 10.97
C ILE A 235 -6.94 31.65 10.17
N ARG A 236 -7.01 32.56 9.20
CA ARG A 236 -8.14 32.72 8.30
C ARG A 236 -7.65 32.74 6.86
N GLY A 237 -8.39 32.13 5.95
CA GLY A 237 -8.04 32.21 4.53
C GLY A 237 -8.98 31.46 3.63
N THR A 238 -8.55 31.32 2.38
CA THR A 238 -9.30 30.63 1.33
C THR A 238 -8.40 29.61 0.65
N LEU A 239 -8.96 28.43 0.39
CA LEU A 239 -8.35 27.32 -0.34
C LEU A 239 -9.23 26.97 -1.55
N HIS A 240 -8.68 26.98 -2.76
CA HIS A 240 -9.40 26.53 -3.94
C HIS A 240 -9.21 25.02 -4.14
N LEU A 241 -10.31 24.27 -4.16
CA LEU A 241 -10.32 22.84 -4.42
C LEU A 241 -10.83 22.57 -5.84
N ALA A 242 -10.01 21.89 -6.65
CA ALA A 242 -10.39 21.47 -7.99
C ALA A 242 -11.06 20.09 -7.95
N VAL A 243 -12.38 20.05 -8.10
CA VAL A 243 -13.10 18.79 -8.29
C VAL A 243 -13.06 18.47 -9.78
N VAL A 244 -12.39 17.38 -10.15
CA VAL A 244 -12.32 16.92 -11.54
C VAL A 244 -13.65 16.34 -12.00
N SER A 245 -13.95 16.46 -13.29
CA SER A 245 -15.14 15.83 -13.91
C SER A 245 -15.23 14.34 -13.57
N GLY A 246 -16.43 13.88 -13.26
CA GLY A 246 -16.75 12.52 -12.81
C GLY A 246 -16.38 12.22 -11.35
N SER A 247 -15.72 13.14 -10.63
CA SER A 247 -15.44 12.98 -9.21
C SER A 247 -16.52 13.62 -8.34
N ARG A 248 -16.76 13.01 -7.18
CA ARG A 248 -17.61 13.57 -6.10
C ARG A 248 -16.82 13.98 -4.87
N LEU A 249 -15.50 13.73 -4.86
CA LEU A 249 -14.66 13.93 -3.68
C LEU A 249 -13.35 14.59 -4.09
N VAL A 250 -12.96 15.61 -3.35
CA VAL A 250 -11.65 16.23 -3.42
C VAL A 250 -11.13 16.48 -2.01
N THR A 251 -9.82 16.41 -1.84
CA THR A 251 -9.16 16.67 -0.56
C THR A 251 -8.14 17.79 -0.70
N GLY A 252 -8.17 18.72 0.23
CA GLY A 252 -7.20 19.79 0.38
C GLY A 252 -6.44 19.71 1.70
N HIS A 253 -5.28 20.34 1.76
CA HIS A 253 -4.44 20.40 2.97
C HIS A 253 -4.09 21.84 3.29
N VAL A 254 -4.20 22.21 4.56
CA VAL A 254 -3.77 23.50 5.09
C VAL A 254 -2.67 23.25 6.10
N GLY A 255 -1.50 23.83 5.88
CA GLY A 255 -0.38 23.78 6.84
C GLY A 255 -0.41 24.98 7.78
N PHE A 256 -0.18 24.73 9.07
CA PHE A 256 -0.02 25.78 10.09
C PHE A 256 1.47 25.94 10.41
N CYS A 257 2.06 27.07 10.00
CA CYS A 257 3.47 27.37 10.22
C CYS A 257 3.67 28.75 10.88
N PRO A 258 4.27 28.81 12.08
CA PRO A 258 4.52 27.69 13.00
C PRO A 258 3.23 26.92 13.40
N PRO A 259 3.33 25.71 13.98
CA PRO A 259 2.17 25.00 14.50
C PRO A 259 1.43 25.80 15.60
N PHE A 260 0.15 25.52 15.82
CA PHE A 260 -0.56 25.98 17.01
C PHE A 260 0.00 25.29 18.27
N HIS A 261 -0.03 25.98 19.40
CA HIS A 261 0.38 25.41 20.70
C HIS A 261 -0.60 24.35 21.21
N HIS A 262 -1.88 24.50 20.89
CA HIS A 262 -2.95 23.57 21.23
C HIS A 262 -3.66 23.08 19.95
N LEU A 263 -4.48 22.04 20.08
CA LEU A 263 -5.30 21.57 18.96
C LEU A 263 -6.31 22.67 18.57
N PRO A 264 -6.27 23.22 17.34
CA PRO A 264 -7.19 24.27 16.95
C PRO A 264 -8.61 23.75 16.71
N GLN A 265 -9.61 24.60 16.92
CA GLN A 265 -10.93 24.41 16.34
C GLN A 265 -10.90 24.93 14.91
N VAL A 266 -11.37 24.11 13.96
CA VAL A 266 -11.38 24.46 12.54
C VAL A 266 -12.82 24.48 12.03
N GLU A 267 -13.21 25.63 11.52
CA GLU A 267 -14.47 25.87 10.82
C GLU A 267 -14.17 25.99 9.32
N VAL A 268 -14.98 25.33 8.51
CA VAL A 268 -14.86 25.37 7.04
C VAL A 268 -16.21 25.66 6.42
N GLY A 269 -16.20 26.40 5.31
CA GLY A 269 -17.40 26.71 4.55
C GLY A 269 -17.06 27.05 3.11
N THR A 270 -18.08 27.19 2.28
CA THR A 270 -17.97 27.71 0.92
C THR A 270 -19.05 28.76 0.70
N ARG A 271 -18.76 29.73 -0.16
CA ARG A 271 -19.75 30.71 -0.64
C ARG A 271 -20.33 30.33 -2.00
N CYS A 272 -19.91 29.19 -2.55
CA CYS A 272 -20.42 28.69 -3.81
C CYS A 272 -21.81 28.08 -3.57
N GLU A 273 -22.86 28.81 -3.97
CA GLU A 273 -24.25 28.34 -3.88
C GLU A 273 -24.64 27.43 -5.05
N GLU A 274 -23.89 27.47 -6.15
CA GLU A 274 -24.17 26.70 -7.37
C GLU A 274 -23.91 25.19 -7.21
N VAL A 275 -23.20 24.80 -6.15
CA VAL A 275 -22.74 23.42 -5.95
C VAL A 275 -23.17 22.94 -4.57
N GLU A 276 -24.02 21.93 -4.53
CA GLU A 276 -24.40 21.22 -3.31
C GLU A 276 -23.20 20.39 -2.81
N ALA A 277 -22.39 21.01 -1.96
CA ALA A 277 -21.16 20.42 -1.42
C ALA A 277 -21.18 20.39 0.11
N THR A 278 -20.94 19.21 0.66
CA THR A 278 -20.61 19.03 2.08
C THR A 278 -19.10 19.20 2.27
N ILE A 279 -18.70 20.17 3.09
CA ILE A 279 -17.29 20.45 3.38
C ILE A 279 -17.00 20.20 4.85
N VAL A 280 -15.98 19.39 5.14
CA VAL A 280 -15.60 19.03 6.51
C VAL A 280 -14.09 19.09 6.70
N ALA A 281 -13.64 19.47 7.90
CA ALA A 281 -12.27 19.28 8.35
C ALA A 281 -12.11 17.84 8.85
N ALA A 282 -11.77 16.92 7.96
CA ALA A 282 -11.70 15.47 8.22
C ALA A 282 -10.58 15.08 9.20
N GLU A 283 -9.50 15.87 9.23
CA GLU A 283 -8.39 15.68 10.17
C GLU A 283 -7.89 17.05 10.62
N VAL A 284 -7.73 17.24 11.93
CA VAL A 284 -7.23 18.48 12.51
C VAL A 284 -6.07 18.15 13.43
N LEU A 285 -4.94 18.83 13.21
CA LEU A 285 -3.68 18.65 13.95
C LEU A 285 -3.09 20.04 14.26
N PRO A 286 -2.20 20.17 15.26
CA PRO A 286 -1.57 21.45 15.56
C PRO A 286 -0.76 22.06 14.40
N TRP A 287 -0.25 21.23 13.48
CA TRP A 287 0.55 21.67 12.32
C TRP A 287 -0.25 21.72 11.01
N GLY A 288 -1.54 21.38 11.01
CA GLY A 288 -2.36 21.48 9.79
C GLY A 288 -3.73 20.83 9.89
N ALA A 289 -4.52 20.99 8.83
CA ALA A 289 -5.83 20.35 8.69
C ALA A 289 -6.00 19.74 7.29
N ARG A 290 -6.71 18.61 7.23
CA ARG A 290 -7.19 17.98 6.00
C ARG A 290 -8.65 18.35 5.79
N ILE A 291 -8.92 19.02 4.68
CA ILE A 291 -10.27 19.44 4.30
C ILE A 291 -10.78 18.48 3.24
N GLU A 292 -11.96 17.91 3.43
CA GLU A 292 -12.66 17.07 2.46
C GLU A 292 -13.89 17.80 1.97
N CYS A 293 -14.03 17.92 0.65
CA CYS A 293 -15.20 18.46 -0.01
C CYS A 293 -15.87 17.33 -0.81
N ARG A 294 -17.14 17.08 -0.48
CA ARG A 294 -17.95 16.01 -1.06
C ARG A 294 -19.15 16.63 -1.76
N LEU A 295 -19.29 16.36 -3.05
CA LEU A 295 -20.46 16.73 -3.82
C LEU A 295 -21.56 15.67 -3.65
N ASP A 296 -22.80 16.11 -3.71
CA ASP A 296 -23.96 15.21 -3.67
C ASP A 296 -24.05 14.39 -4.98
N GLU A 297 -23.75 15.02 -6.11
CA GLU A 297 -23.60 14.37 -7.43
C GLU A 297 -22.17 14.52 -7.98
N PRO A 298 -21.65 13.55 -8.76
CA PRO A 298 -20.36 13.71 -9.43
C PRO A 298 -20.34 14.94 -10.35
N ALA A 299 -19.23 15.68 -10.36
CA ALA A 299 -19.14 16.90 -11.16
C ALA A 299 -19.18 16.60 -12.67
N ASP A 300 -20.03 17.30 -13.43
CA ASP A 300 -20.07 17.15 -14.89
C ASP A 300 -18.79 17.70 -15.56
N GLU A 301 -18.28 18.81 -15.05
CA GLU A 301 -17.05 19.46 -15.50
C GLU A 301 -16.09 19.74 -14.34
N THR A 302 -14.87 20.18 -14.65
CA THR A 302 -13.91 20.51 -13.59
C THR A 302 -14.28 21.84 -12.95
N ILE A 303 -14.64 21.81 -11.67
CA ILE A 303 -15.08 23.00 -10.92
C ILE A 303 -14.05 23.36 -9.85
N LEU A 304 -13.85 24.67 -9.64
CA LEU A 304 -13.00 25.23 -8.58
C LEU A 304 -13.89 25.74 -7.45
N ILE A 305 -13.87 25.05 -6.31
CA ILE A 305 -14.67 25.41 -5.14
C ILE A 305 -13.81 26.22 -4.17
N PRO A 306 -14.10 27.52 -3.93
CA PRO A 306 -13.41 28.30 -2.92
C PRO A 306 -13.90 27.91 -1.52
N VAL A 307 -12.99 27.38 -0.71
CA VAL A 307 -13.26 26.98 0.66
C VAL A 307 -12.69 28.02 1.62
N ASP A 308 -13.57 28.69 2.35
CA ASP A 308 -13.21 29.55 3.48
C ASP A 308 -12.81 28.66 4.66
N VAL A 309 -11.62 28.90 5.21
CA VAL A 309 -11.07 28.17 6.35
C VAL A 309 -10.80 29.14 7.49
N PHE A 310 -11.29 28.80 8.67
CA PHE A 310 -11.02 29.53 9.90
C PHE A 310 -10.58 28.58 11.00
N ALA A 311 -9.34 28.72 11.46
CA ALA A 311 -8.77 27.93 12.55
C ALA A 311 -8.47 28.84 13.74
N ARG A 312 -8.82 28.42 14.95
CA ARG A 312 -8.52 29.17 16.18
C ARG A 312 -8.07 28.26 17.31
N ALA A 313 -7.12 28.71 18.12
CA ALA A 313 -6.68 28.02 19.33
C ALA A 313 -6.34 29.05 20.43
N PRO A 314 -6.47 28.70 21.72
CA PRO A 314 -5.98 29.55 22.79
C PRO A 314 -4.45 29.70 22.70
N LEU A 315 -3.95 30.88 23.05
CA LEU A 315 -2.52 31.09 23.27
C LEU A 315 -2.08 30.46 24.61
N PRO A 316 -0.83 29.97 24.70
CA PRO A 316 -0.29 29.50 25.97
C PRO A 316 -0.32 30.65 27.00
N ALA A 317 -0.59 30.32 28.27
CA ALA A 317 -0.49 31.31 29.33
C ALA A 317 0.96 31.83 29.38
N ILE A 318 1.12 33.15 29.52
CA ILE A 318 2.44 33.81 29.57
C ILE A 318 3.30 33.25 30.72
N ASP A 319 2.67 32.64 31.73
CA ASP A 319 3.33 32.07 32.91
C ASP A 319 3.65 30.57 32.79
N ASP A 320 3.29 29.90 31.69
CA ASP A 320 3.65 28.51 31.50
C ASP A 320 5.16 28.40 31.16
N PRO A 321 5.98 27.75 32.00
CA PRO A 321 7.38 27.52 31.67
C PRO A 321 7.45 26.74 30.35
N PRO A 322 8.41 27.04 29.46
CA PRO A 322 8.51 26.39 28.16
C PRO A 322 8.50 24.87 28.36
N ALA A 323 7.53 24.19 27.74
CA ALA A 323 7.36 22.76 27.84
C ALA A 323 8.71 22.09 27.57
N SER A 324 9.24 21.39 28.58
CA SER A 324 10.52 20.71 28.45
C SER A 324 10.47 19.80 27.22
N PRO A 325 11.45 19.89 26.29
CA PRO A 325 11.44 19.07 25.09
C PRO A 325 11.40 17.61 25.52
N LEU A 326 10.37 16.90 25.08
CA LEU A 326 10.26 15.46 25.26
C LEU A 326 11.53 14.82 24.69
N ARG A 327 12.34 14.23 25.56
CA ARG A 327 13.57 13.52 25.23
C ARG A 327 13.28 12.15 24.64
#